data_AF-A0A3B0X5P8-F1
#
_entry.id   AF-A0A3B0X5P8-F1
#
_cell.length_a   1.000
_cell.length_b   1.000
_cell.length_c   1.000
_cell.angle_alpha   90.00
_cell.angle_beta   90.00
_cell.angle_gamma   90.00
#
_symmetry.space_group_name_H-M   'P 1'
#
loop_
_entity.id
_entity.type
_entity.pdbx_description
1 polymer ?
#
loop_
_entity_poly.entity_id
_entity_poly.type
_entity_poly.pdbx_seq_one_letter_code
_entity_poly.pdbx_strand_id
1 'polypeptide(L)'
;MNLKKSAIAAAVVAVVGAPTIASADTISMTFTGAFTLIGGTGGVNPNGDSIVPGLFDGSSGFDGIGSRTPVSGTATFDTTTGAGSATISEFSFFGNGLASATTVSFQAIGDGMGGSAGTLVAGVMGFNWNGSFQIPVTLIFDAAGFFTSAAGTVSGDSWTVGAGCLNCATSATPNTLFGSAIGAVPMAMTGFDTAGTTLGSLFPLSDTGGIAGSPMTTAPFPGQNAAFDFTSISATNTTVPVPAAAWLFGSGLLGLVGVARRRRQS
;
A
#
# COMPACT_ATOMS: atom_id res chain seq x y z
N MET A 1 21.67 28.72 -49.41
CA MET A 1 20.52 27.96 -48.86
C MET A 1 20.48 28.16 -47.34
N ASN A 2 19.63 29.07 -46.86
CA ASN A 2 19.63 29.54 -45.46
C ASN A 2 18.85 28.59 -44.54
N LEU A 3 19.51 27.54 -44.03
CA LEU A 3 18.97 26.70 -42.98
C LEU A 3 19.05 27.43 -41.62
N LYS A 4 18.01 28.25 -41.40
CA LYS A 4 17.24 28.43 -40.15
C LYS A 4 18.03 28.42 -38.84
N LYS A 5 18.49 29.59 -38.40
CA LYS A 5 18.89 29.90 -37.01
C LYS A 5 17.81 29.45 -35.98
N SER A 6 16.54 29.34 -36.39
CA SER A 6 15.44 28.84 -35.56
C SER A 6 15.55 27.37 -35.14
N ALA A 7 16.24 26.50 -35.89
CA ALA A 7 16.35 25.09 -35.53
C ALA A 7 17.33 24.85 -34.37
N ILE A 8 18.34 25.72 -34.22
CA ILE A 8 19.36 25.63 -33.16
C ILE A 8 18.81 26.18 -31.84
N ALA A 9 17.99 27.24 -31.89
CA ALA A 9 17.31 27.78 -30.70
C ALA A 9 16.33 26.77 -30.08
N ALA A 10 15.60 26.02 -30.90
CA ALA A 10 14.69 24.97 -30.42
C ALA A 10 15.41 23.82 -29.70
N ALA A 11 16.61 23.44 -30.15
CA ALA A 11 17.38 22.36 -29.54
C ALA A 11 18.02 22.74 -28.19
N VAL A 12 18.38 24.02 -27.99
CA VAL A 12 18.98 24.49 -26.72
C VAL A 12 17.91 24.70 -25.65
N VAL A 13 16.72 25.19 -26.01
CA VAL A 13 15.60 25.33 -25.07
C VAL A 13 15.10 23.96 -24.56
N ALA A 14 15.18 22.92 -25.39
CA ALA A 14 14.81 21.56 -24.99
C ALA A 14 15.76 20.92 -23.94
N VAL A 15 17.01 21.39 -23.82
CA VAL A 15 18.00 20.81 -22.88
C VAL A 15 17.99 21.54 -21.53
N VAL A 16 17.69 22.85 -21.51
CA VAL A 16 17.64 23.64 -20.27
C VAL A 16 16.26 23.57 -19.59
N GLY A 17 15.21 23.24 -20.34
CA GLY A 17 13.85 23.03 -19.82
C GLY A 17 13.49 21.56 -19.58
N ALA A 18 14.44 20.63 -19.64
CA ALA A 18 14.15 19.23 -19.36
C ALA A 18 13.64 19.12 -17.91
N PRO A 19 12.42 18.60 -17.70
CA PRO A 19 11.89 18.43 -16.36
C PRO A 19 12.90 17.59 -15.57
N THR A 20 13.20 17.99 -14.34
CA THR A 20 13.87 17.11 -13.39
C THR A 20 13.04 15.84 -13.35
N ILE A 21 13.58 14.75 -13.90
CA ILE A 21 12.93 13.44 -13.83
C ILE A 21 12.87 13.16 -12.34
N ALA A 22 11.69 13.27 -11.75
CA ALA A 22 11.49 12.96 -10.36
C ALA A 22 12.01 11.53 -10.16
N SER A 23 13.00 11.38 -9.29
CA SER A 23 13.43 10.05 -8.87
C SER A 23 12.21 9.37 -8.27
N ALA A 24 11.92 8.14 -8.67
CA ALA A 24 10.90 7.37 -8.00
C ALA A 24 11.38 7.09 -6.57
N ASP A 25 10.62 7.58 -5.61
CA ASP A 25 10.83 7.30 -4.20
C ASP A 25 10.10 6.01 -3.85
N THR A 26 10.87 4.99 -3.50
CA THR A 26 10.37 3.73 -2.99
C THR A 26 10.46 3.76 -1.48
N ILE A 27 9.32 3.63 -0.81
CA ILE A 27 9.25 3.52 0.64
C ILE A 27 9.34 2.04 1.00
N SER A 28 10.40 1.66 1.71
CA SER A 28 10.53 0.33 2.32
C SER A 28 9.98 0.38 3.74
N MET A 29 9.17 -0.61 4.11
CA MET A 29 8.42 -0.63 5.36
C MET A 29 8.58 -1.97 6.08
N THR A 30 8.62 -1.91 7.41
CA THR A 30 8.33 -3.03 8.31
C THR A 30 7.09 -2.67 9.11
N PHE A 31 6.14 -3.59 9.27
CA PHE A 31 4.91 -3.32 9.99
C PHE A 31 4.57 -4.40 11.00
N THR A 32 3.81 -3.99 12.02
CA THR A 32 3.06 -4.87 12.93
C THR A 32 1.60 -4.47 12.91
N GLY A 33 0.71 -5.43 13.12
CA GLY A 33 -0.71 -5.19 13.03
C GLY A 33 -1.54 -6.30 13.64
N ALA A 34 -2.83 -6.26 13.32
CA ALA A 34 -3.80 -7.26 13.71
C ALA A 34 -4.58 -7.73 12.49
N PHE A 35 -4.80 -9.04 12.43
CA PHE A 35 -5.74 -9.68 11.54
C PHE A 35 -7.04 -10.01 12.29
N THR A 36 -8.18 -9.79 11.65
CA THR A 36 -9.51 -10.17 12.13
C THR A 36 -10.27 -10.85 11.00
N LEU A 37 -10.90 -12.00 11.27
CA LEU A 37 -11.85 -12.59 10.34
C LEU A 37 -13.26 -12.21 10.77
N ILE A 38 -14.03 -11.63 9.85
CA ILE A 38 -15.36 -11.09 10.13
C ILE A 38 -16.37 -11.89 9.30
N GLY A 39 -17.42 -12.42 9.93
CA GLY A 39 -18.53 -13.06 9.22
C GLY A 39 -19.34 -12.05 8.42
N GLY A 40 -20.10 -12.51 7.41
CA GLY A 40 -20.88 -11.64 6.51
C GLY A 40 -21.98 -10.80 7.17
N THR A 41 -22.25 -10.98 8.47
CA THR A 41 -23.15 -10.14 9.27
C THR A 41 -22.41 -9.13 10.16
N GLY A 42 -21.08 -9.02 10.04
CA GLY A 42 -20.23 -8.16 10.87
C GLY A 42 -19.75 -8.80 12.18
N GLY A 43 -20.17 -10.03 12.50
CA GLY A 43 -19.71 -10.74 13.69
C GLY A 43 -18.26 -11.18 13.57
N VAL A 44 -17.44 -10.97 14.60
CA VAL A 44 -16.04 -11.40 14.59
C VAL A 44 -15.93 -12.91 14.85
N ASN A 45 -15.13 -13.61 14.05
CA ASN A 45 -14.75 -15.00 14.26
C ASN A 45 -13.51 -15.06 15.16
N PRO A 46 -13.60 -15.49 16.43
CA PRO A 46 -12.48 -15.42 17.35
C PRO A 46 -11.37 -16.41 16.98
N ASN A 47 -10.14 -15.93 16.88
CA ASN A 47 -8.97 -16.79 16.74
C ASN A 47 -8.25 -16.99 18.10
N GLY A 48 -8.57 -18.09 18.77
CA GLY A 48 -8.09 -18.38 20.13
C GLY A 48 -6.59 -18.68 20.26
N ASP A 49 -5.83 -18.78 19.17
CA ASP A 49 -4.45 -19.26 19.20
C ASP A 49 -3.42 -18.25 19.68
N SER A 50 -3.72 -16.95 19.57
CA SER A 50 -2.72 -15.90 19.77
C SER A 50 -3.37 -14.62 20.23
N ILE A 51 -3.51 -14.46 21.54
CA ILE A 51 -3.83 -13.17 22.16
C ILE A 51 -2.55 -12.33 22.11
N VAL A 52 -2.64 -11.07 21.65
CA VAL A 52 -1.55 -10.09 21.82
C VAL A 52 -1.67 -9.50 23.22
N PRO A 53 -0.74 -9.82 24.15
CA PRO A 53 -0.78 -9.22 25.48
C PRO A 53 -0.54 -7.70 25.38
N GLY A 54 -1.36 -6.89 26.05
CA GLY A 54 -1.18 -5.45 26.19
C GLY A 54 -1.68 -4.56 25.04
N LEU A 55 -2.02 -5.11 23.87
CA LEU A 55 -2.66 -4.34 22.79
C LEU A 55 -4.11 -4.79 22.53
N PHE A 56 -4.44 -6.06 22.85
CA PHE A 56 -5.78 -6.64 22.66
C PHE A 56 -6.18 -7.56 23.84
N ASP A 57 -5.79 -7.20 25.07
CA ASP A 57 -5.96 -8.05 26.25
C ASP A 57 -7.32 -7.88 26.97
N GLY A 58 -8.19 -7.03 26.44
CA GLY A 58 -9.53 -6.81 26.98
C GLY A 58 -9.59 -5.82 28.15
N SER A 59 -8.44 -5.27 28.58
CA SER A 59 -8.39 -4.31 29.69
C SER A 59 -8.98 -2.94 29.33
N SER A 60 -9.05 -2.60 28.04
CA SER A 60 -9.64 -1.34 27.58
C SER A 60 -11.17 -1.36 27.51
N GLY A 61 -11.81 -2.54 27.57
CA GLY A 61 -13.24 -2.70 27.28
C GLY A 61 -13.62 -2.54 25.79
N PHE A 62 -12.63 -2.26 24.94
CA PHE A 62 -12.77 -2.08 23.48
C PHE A 62 -12.13 -3.21 22.67
N ASP A 63 -11.34 -4.07 23.32
CA ASP A 63 -10.64 -5.15 22.65
C ASP A 63 -11.57 -6.36 22.54
N GLY A 64 -11.87 -6.77 21.30
CA GLY A 64 -12.46 -8.08 21.04
C GLY A 64 -11.54 -9.15 21.64
N ILE A 65 -11.87 -9.58 22.86
CA ILE A 65 -11.10 -10.47 23.73
C ILE A 65 -10.66 -11.70 22.94
N GLY A 66 -9.37 -11.79 22.62
CA GLY A 66 -8.80 -12.96 21.92
C GLY A 66 -9.33 -13.22 20.51
N SER A 67 -9.93 -12.21 19.86
CA SER A 67 -10.52 -12.39 18.53
C SER A 67 -9.61 -11.95 17.38
N ARG A 68 -8.48 -11.32 17.69
CA ARG A 68 -7.54 -10.79 16.69
C ARG A 68 -6.23 -11.53 16.75
N THR A 69 -5.63 -11.72 15.58
CA THR A 69 -4.34 -12.41 15.45
C THR A 69 -3.25 -11.40 15.17
N PRO A 70 -2.13 -11.40 15.90
CA PRO A 70 -0.99 -10.57 15.53
C PRO A 70 -0.47 -10.92 14.14
N VAL A 71 -0.21 -9.88 13.34
CA VAL A 71 0.46 -10.00 12.05
C VAL A 71 1.66 -9.06 12.00
N SER A 72 2.67 -9.45 11.23
CA SER A 72 3.83 -8.62 10.95
C SER A 72 4.33 -8.87 9.55
N GLY A 73 5.18 -8.00 9.04
CA GLY A 73 5.73 -8.19 7.71
C GLY A 73 6.58 -7.04 7.23
N THR A 74 6.90 -7.10 5.95
CA THR A 74 7.60 -6.04 5.21
C THR A 74 6.76 -5.62 4.01
N ALA A 75 6.91 -4.37 3.59
CA ALA A 75 6.23 -3.85 2.42
C ALA A 75 7.11 -2.85 1.66
N THR A 76 6.84 -2.69 0.37
CA THR A 76 7.43 -1.66 -0.47
C THR A 76 6.33 -0.88 -1.17
N PHE A 77 6.48 0.42 -1.29
CA PHE A 77 5.52 1.28 -1.97
C PHE A 77 6.23 2.31 -2.84
N ASP A 78 5.98 2.29 -4.14
CA ASP A 78 6.47 3.27 -5.11
C ASP A 78 5.49 4.44 -5.17
N THR A 79 5.93 5.59 -4.68
CA THR A 79 5.11 6.81 -4.61
C THR A 79 4.81 7.42 -5.98
N THR A 80 5.56 7.06 -7.02
CA THR A 80 5.37 7.57 -8.39
C THR A 80 4.28 6.81 -9.11
N THR A 81 4.31 5.48 -9.02
CA THR A 81 3.30 4.61 -9.65
C THR A 81 2.10 4.35 -8.75
N GLY A 82 2.24 4.60 -7.44
CA GLY A 82 1.28 4.21 -6.42
C GLY A 82 1.23 2.69 -6.20
N ALA A 83 2.12 1.91 -6.82
CA ALA A 83 2.12 0.47 -6.71
C ALA A 83 2.98 0.01 -5.52
N GLY A 84 2.61 -1.10 -4.90
CA GLY A 84 3.37 -1.69 -3.81
C GLY A 84 3.27 -3.20 -3.74
N SER A 85 4.06 -3.79 -2.85
CA SER A 85 4.00 -5.22 -2.52
C SER A 85 4.29 -5.44 -1.05
N ALA A 86 3.89 -6.59 -0.50
CA ALA A 86 4.25 -6.98 0.84
C ALA A 86 4.60 -8.46 0.97
N THR A 87 5.31 -8.75 2.06
CA THR A 87 5.44 -10.09 2.63
C THR A 87 4.87 -10.05 4.03
N ILE A 88 3.85 -10.87 4.31
CA ILE A 88 3.28 -11.03 5.64
C ILE A 88 3.90 -12.30 6.24
N SER A 89 4.49 -12.19 7.42
CA SER A 89 4.98 -13.33 8.19
C SER A 89 3.84 -14.31 8.45
N GLU A 90 4.14 -15.61 8.40
CA GLU A 90 3.13 -16.62 8.75
C GLU A 90 2.59 -16.39 10.17
N PHE A 91 1.28 -16.57 10.34
CA PHE A 91 0.61 -16.33 11.62
C PHE A 91 -0.38 -17.46 11.95
N SER A 92 -0.66 -17.67 13.24
CA SER A 92 -1.56 -18.75 13.67
C SER A 92 -3.00 -18.50 13.21
N PHE A 93 -3.71 -19.52 12.75
CA PHE A 93 -5.03 -19.31 12.18
C PHE A 93 -6.02 -20.41 12.60
N PHE A 94 -6.90 -20.08 13.56
CA PHE A 94 -8.01 -20.91 14.06
C PHE A 94 -7.63 -22.32 14.51
N GLY A 95 -6.51 -22.49 15.20
CA GLY A 95 -6.05 -23.71 15.84
C GLY A 95 -5.53 -24.79 14.88
N ASN A 96 -5.56 -24.53 13.57
CA ASN A 96 -5.33 -25.55 12.55
C ASN A 96 -4.10 -25.23 11.68
N GLY A 97 -3.09 -24.60 12.28
CA GLY A 97 -1.81 -24.31 11.65
C GLY A 97 -1.63 -22.87 11.24
N LEU A 98 -0.58 -22.65 10.44
CA LEU A 98 -0.18 -21.32 10.01
C LEU A 98 -0.84 -20.91 8.71
N ALA A 99 -1.24 -19.66 8.70
CA ALA A 99 -1.67 -18.91 7.54
C ALA A 99 -0.47 -18.30 6.81
N SER A 100 -0.37 -18.52 5.50
CA SER A 100 0.67 -17.92 4.66
C SER A 100 0.03 -17.02 3.60
N ALA A 101 0.34 -15.73 3.66
CA ALA A 101 0.02 -14.80 2.58
C ALA A 101 0.88 -15.10 1.34
N THR A 102 0.30 -14.91 0.16
CA THR A 102 0.97 -15.03 -1.14
C THR A 102 0.54 -13.88 -2.02
N THR A 103 1.42 -13.42 -2.93
CA THR A 103 1.05 -12.44 -3.97
C THR A 103 0.40 -11.17 -3.39
N VAL A 104 0.99 -10.59 -2.34
CA VAL A 104 0.46 -9.35 -1.74
C VAL A 104 0.89 -8.17 -2.60
N SER A 105 -0.06 -7.53 -3.27
CA SER A 105 0.18 -6.32 -4.05
C SER A 105 -0.76 -5.20 -3.65
N PHE A 106 -0.28 -3.98 -3.79
CA PHE A 106 -0.99 -2.76 -3.46
C PHE A 106 -1.05 -1.82 -4.65
N GLN A 107 -2.09 -1.00 -4.70
CA GLN A 107 -2.24 0.10 -5.65
C GLN A 107 -2.94 1.26 -4.95
N ALA A 108 -2.33 2.44 -4.94
CA ALA A 108 -3.05 3.66 -4.60
C ALA A 108 -4.17 3.88 -5.60
N ILE A 109 -5.36 4.13 -5.06
CA ILE A 109 -6.59 4.35 -5.83
C ILE A 109 -7.17 5.75 -5.57
N GLY A 110 -6.38 6.63 -4.96
CA GLY A 110 -6.76 8.00 -4.63
C GLY A 110 -7.75 8.05 -3.48
N ASP A 111 -8.85 8.77 -3.68
CA ASP A 111 -9.99 8.87 -2.75
C ASP A 111 -11.12 7.87 -3.11
N GLY A 112 -10.87 6.96 -4.05
CA GLY A 112 -11.88 6.03 -4.57
C GLY A 112 -12.81 6.64 -5.62
N MET A 113 -12.67 7.93 -5.96
CA MET A 113 -13.48 8.62 -6.98
C MET A 113 -12.72 8.88 -8.30
N GLY A 114 -11.53 8.31 -8.47
CA GLY A 114 -10.75 8.42 -9.72
C GLY A 114 -9.90 9.68 -9.85
N GLY A 115 -9.57 10.36 -8.73
CA GLY A 115 -8.61 11.46 -8.67
C GLY A 115 -7.19 11.04 -8.25
N SER A 116 -6.17 11.76 -8.71
CA SER A 116 -4.74 11.40 -8.55
C SER A 116 -4.09 11.79 -7.21
N ALA A 117 -4.88 12.09 -6.18
CA ALA A 117 -4.39 12.23 -4.81
C ALA A 117 -5.45 11.74 -3.83
N GLY A 118 -5.06 10.89 -2.89
CA GLY A 118 -5.92 10.43 -1.81
C GLY A 118 -5.22 9.37 -0.98
N THR A 119 -5.92 8.88 0.04
CA THR A 119 -5.33 8.03 1.07
C THR A 119 -5.68 6.56 0.91
N LEU A 120 -6.52 6.21 -0.05
CA LEU A 120 -6.96 4.84 -0.25
C LEU A 120 -5.94 4.03 -1.04
N VAL A 121 -5.67 2.83 -0.52
CA VAL A 121 -4.79 1.84 -1.14
C VAL A 121 -5.57 0.54 -1.26
N ALA A 122 -5.77 0.07 -2.49
CA ALA A 122 -6.28 -1.27 -2.72
C ALA A 122 -5.16 -2.29 -2.49
N GLY A 123 -5.50 -3.38 -1.82
CA GLY A 123 -4.65 -4.54 -1.66
C GLY A 123 -5.32 -5.77 -2.26
N VAL A 124 -4.56 -6.59 -2.97
CA VAL A 124 -4.97 -7.95 -3.31
C VAL A 124 -3.93 -8.92 -2.80
N MET A 125 -4.37 -10.05 -2.27
CA MET A 125 -3.49 -11.11 -1.82
C MET A 125 -4.15 -12.47 -1.97
N GLY A 126 -3.34 -13.50 -2.16
CA GLY A 126 -3.75 -14.88 -1.96
C GLY A 126 -3.39 -15.33 -0.54
N PHE A 127 -4.12 -16.31 -0.04
CA PHE A 127 -3.85 -16.90 1.26
C PHE A 127 -3.83 -18.43 1.16
N ASN A 128 -2.80 -19.04 1.73
CA ASN A 128 -2.69 -20.49 1.87
C ASN A 128 -2.93 -20.85 3.33
N TRP A 129 -3.82 -21.82 3.55
CA TRP A 129 -4.09 -22.33 4.90
C TRP A 129 -4.73 -23.72 4.82
N ASN A 130 -4.28 -24.63 5.67
CA ASN A 130 -4.85 -25.98 5.86
C ASN A 130 -5.14 -26.74 4.55
N GLY A 131 -4.19 -26.71 3.60
CA GLY A 131 -4.29 -27.37 2.30
C GLY A 131 -5.16 -26.65 1.26
N SER A 132 -5.84 -25.55 1.62
CA SER A 132 -6.38 -24.60 0.65
C SER A 132 -5.29 -23.65 0.17
N PHE A 133 -5.25 -23.42 -1.14
CA PHE A 133 -4.23 -22.57 -1.78
C PHE A 133 -4.87 -21.40 -2.50
N GLN A 134 -4.21 -20.25 -2.47
CA GLN A 134 -4.61 -19.02 -3.18
C GLN A 134 -6.05 -18.58 -2.90
N ILE A 135 -6.49 -18.64 -1.64
CA ILE A 135 -7.76 -18.02 -1.23
C ILE A 135 -7.64 -16.52 -1.50
N PRO A 136 -8.40 -15.95 -2.46
CA PRO A 136 -8.25 -14.57 -2.85
C PRO A 136 -8.89 -13.67 -1.80
N VAL A 137 -8.15 -12.64 -1.43
CA VAL A 137 -8.54 -11.62 -0.47
C VAL A 137 -8.30 -10.27 -1.12
N THR A 138 -9.32 -9.43 -1.14
CA THR A 138 -9.26 -8.06 -1.65
C THR A 138 -9.64 -7.09 -0.55
N LEU A 139 -8.87 -6.01 -0.47
CA LEU A 139 -8.79 -5.13 0.67
C LEU A 139 -8.75 -3.70 0.18
N ILE A 140 -9.40 -2.79 0.89
CA ILE A 140 -9.22 -1.35 0.69
C ILE A 140 -8.77 -0.77 2.02
N PHE A 141 -7.54 -0.28 2.06
CA PHE A 141 -6.95 0.40 3.21
C PHE A 141 -7.19 1.91 3.10
N ASP A 142 -7.49 2.54 4.23
CA ASP A 142 -7.23 3.96 4.43
C ASP A 142 -5.84 4.10 5.04
N ALA A 143 -4.94 4.75 4.31
CA ALA A 143 -3.56 4.97 4.69
C ALA A 143 -3.27 6.44 5.05
N ALA A 144 -4.29 7.20 5.48
CA ALA A 144 -4.17 8.61 5.82
C ALA A 144 -3.07 8.89 6.86
N GLY A 145 -3.01 8.06 7.92
CA GLY A 145 -2.00 8.18 8.97
C GLY A 145 -0.59 8.01 8.44
N PHE A 146 -0.39 6.98 7.62
CA PHE A 146 0.88 6.71 6.97
C PHE A 146 1.29 7.82 5.99
N PHE A 147 0.44 8.19 5.03
CA PHE A 147 0.81 9.19 4.03
C PHE A 147 1.02 10.59 4.61
N THR A 148 0.24 10.97 5.63
CA THR A 148 0.47 12.24 6.33
C THR A 148 1.84 12.24 7.02
N SER A 149 2.23 11.13 7.66
CA SER A 149 3.55 11.03 8.31
C SER A 149 4.72 11.05 7.33
N ALA A 150 4.50 10.56 6.10
CA ALA A 150 5.51 10.56 5.05
C ALA A 150 5.66 11.94 4.39
N ALA A 151 4.70 12.84 4.59
CA ALA A 151 4.73 14.17 4.00
C ALA A 151 5.95 14.97 4.51
N GLY A 152 6.83 15.34 3.59
CA GLY A 152 8.05 16.08 3.90
C GLY A 152 9.27 15.20 4.22
N THR A 153 9.13 13.87 4.19
CA THR A 153 10.29 12.97 4.22
C THR A 153 11.08 13.10 2.92
N VAL A 154 12.40 13.12 3.02
CA VAL A 154 13.31 13.09 1.88
C VAL A 154 13.99 11.74 1.77
N SER A 155 14.67 11.51 0.65
CA SER A 155 15.42 10.27 0.46
C SER A 155 16.48 10.05 1.55
N GLY A 156 16.50 8.83 2.10
CA GLY A 156 17.35 8.43 3.21
C GLY A 156 16.68 8.57 4.57
N ASP A 157 15.58 9.31 4.68
CA ASP A 157 14.87 9.47 5.95
C ASP A 157 14.24 8.15 6.38
N SER A 158 14.29 7.90 7.68
CA SER A 158 13.56 6.82 8.34
C SER A 158 12.63 7.40 9.40
N TRP A 159 11.41 6.89 9.46
CA TRP A 159 10.40 7.32 10.43
C TRP A 159 9.59 6.14 10.93
N THR A 160 8.83 6.35 12.00
CA THR A 160 7.91 5.35 12.52
C THR A 160 6.59 6.02 12.89
N VAL A 161 5.49 5.37 12.54
CA VAL A 161 4.13 5.78 12.87
C VAL A 161 3.50 4.65 13.66
N GLY A 162 3.02 4.96 14.86
CA GLY A 162 2.28 4.02 15.70
C GLY A 162 0.81 4.38 15.82
N ALA A 163 0.08 3.56 16.57
CA ALA A 163 -1.27 3.88 17.02
C ALA A 163 -1.31 5.21 17.78
N GLY A 164 -2.46 5.90 17.72
CA GLY A 164 -2.65 7.22 18.33
C GLY A 164 -2.04 8.38 17.55
N CYS A 165 -1.68 8.19 16.27
CA CYS A 165 -1.17 9.26 15.43
C CYS A 165 -2.22 10.36 15.15
N LEU A 166 -1.76 11.60 14.94
CA LEU A 166 -2.60 12.80 14.88
C LEU A 166 -3.64 12.76 13.74
N ASN A 167 -3.24 12.24 12.57
CA ASN A 167 -4.07 12.13 11.36
C ASN A 167 -4.25 10.66 10.96
N CYS A 168 -4.44 9.80 11.96
CA CYS A 168 -4.57 8.38 11.74
C CYS A 168 -5.78 8.00 10.91
N ALA A 169 -5.63 6.89 10.19
CA ALA A 169 -6.77 6.21 9.63
C ALA A 169 -7.66 5.71 10.77
N THR A 170 -8.96 5.90 10.60
CA THR A 170 -9.96 5.24 11.42
C THR A 170 -10.60 4.18 10.53
N SER A 171 -10.62 2.93 11.00
CA SER A 171 -11.28 1.87 10.25
C SER A 171 -12.71 2.29 9.96
N ALA A 172 -13.17 2.14 8.71
CA ALA A 172 -14.58 2.35 8.41
C ALA A 172 -15.32 1.16 9.05
N THR A 173 -16.13 1.29 10.10
CA THR A 173 -17.05 2.40 10.42
C THR A 173 -17.24 2.63 11.94
N PRO A 174 -17.79 3.79 12.33
CA PRO A 174 -18.26 4.08 13.69
C PRO A 174 -19.57 3.36 14.08
N ASN A 175 -20.24 2.64 13.17
CA ASN A 175 -21.66 2.27 13.33
C ASN A 175 -22.00 0.76 13.33
N THR A 176 -21.02 -0.14 13.18
CA THR A 176 -21.21 -1.59 13.40
C THR A 176 -20.47 -2.04 14.65
N LEU A 177 -21.13 -1.96 15.80
CA LEU A 177 -20.83 -2.58 17.12
C LEU A 177 -19.41 -2.46 17.74
N PHE A 178 -18.38 -1.98 17.04
CA PHE A 178 -16.98 -1.92 17.49
C PHE A 178 -16.22 -0.75 16.84
N GLY A 179 -16.74 0.49 17.01
CA GLY A 179 -16.10 1.69 16.45
C GLY A 179 -14.58 1.66 16.63
N SER A 180 -13.84 1.58 15.51
CA SER A 180 -12.38 1.57 15.44
C SER A 180 -11.69 0.98 16.69
N ALA A 181 -11.84 -0.33 16.94
CA ALA A 181 -11.39 -0.97 18.20
C ALA A 181 -9.88 -0.89 18.51
N ILE A 182 -9.01 -0.53 17.56
CA ILE A 182 -7.57 -0.24 17.84
C ILE A 182 -7.33 1.26 18.14
N GLY A 183 -8.37 2.09 18.04
CA GLY A 183 -8.20 3.53 17.91
C GLY A 183 -7.57 3.90 16.57
N ALA A 184 -7.14 5.16 16.48
CA ALA A 184 -6.46 5.72 15.35
C ALA A 184 -5.18 4.91 15.02
N VAL A 185 -5.07 4.32 13.83
CA VAL A 185 -3.87 3.57 13.38
C VAL A 185 -3.27 4.14 12.09
N PRO A 186 -1.97 3.90 11.82
CA PRO A 186 -1.32 4.36 10.60
C PRO A 186 -2.04 3.96 9.30
N MET A 187 -2.50 2.71 9.23
CA MET A 187 -3.30 2.19 8.12
C MET A 187 -4.39 1.26 8.67
N ALA A 188 -5.63 1.52 8.28
CA ALA A 188 -6.79 0.75 8.71
C ALA A 188 -7.55 0.19 7.52
N MET A 189 -8.20 -0.95 7.69
CA MET A 189 -9.11 -1.41 6.64
C MET A 189 -10.41 -0.60 6.61
N THR A 190 -10.91 -0.34 5.41
CA THR A 190 -12.20 0.30 5.17
C THR A 190 -13.31 -0.72 4.97
N GLY A 191 -14.56 -0.26 5.02
CA GLY A 191 -15.75 -1.02 4.66
C GLY A 191 -16.06 -1.00 3.17
N PHE A 192 -15.13 -0.55 2.31
CA PHE A 192 -15.34 -0.61 0.88
C PHE A 192 -15.19 -2.05 0.37
N ASP A 193 -16.18 -2.47 -0.40
CA ASP A 193 -16.17 -3.69 -1.18
C ASP A 193 -15.58 -3.44 -2.57
N THR A 194 -14.90 -4.45 -3.08
CA THR A 194 -14.38 -4.50 -4.44
C THR A 194 -15.19 -5.52 -5.22
N ALA A 195 -15.71 -5.15 -6.39
CA ALA A 195 -16.50 -6.06 -7.22
C ALA A 195 -15.69 -7.24 -7.82
N GLY A 196 -14.36 -7.29 -7.63
CA GLY A 196 -13.53 -8.31 -8.26
C GLY A 196 -12.27 -8.67 -7.47
N THR A 197 -11.61 -9.74 -7.90
CA THR A 197 -10.44 -10.34 -7.22
C THR A 197 -9.10 -9.82 -7.72
N THR A 198 -9.10 -8.86 -8.65
CA THR A 198 -7.89 -8.31 -9.29
C THR A 198 -7.87 -6.79 -9.22
N LEU A 199 -6.68 -6.19 -9.22
CA LEU A 199 -6.51 -4.73 -9.23
C LEU A 199 -7.21 -4.06 -10.43
N GLY A 200 -7.24 -4.73 -11.60
CA GLY A 200 -7.88 -4.20 -12.81
C GLY A 200 -9.40 -4.16 -12.76
N SER A 201 -10.02 -4.83 -11.80
CA SER A 201 -11.48 -4.97 -11.65
C SER A 201 -11.99 -4.37 -10.33
N LEU A 202 -11.21 -3.51 -9.66
CA LEU A 202 -11.57 -2.97 -8.34
C LEU A 202 -12.80 -2.06 -8.38
N PHE A 203 -13.04 -1.40 -9.50
CA PHE A 203 -14.09 -0.41 -9.63
C PHE A 203 -15.37 -0.99 -10.26
N PRO A 204 -16.55 -0.50 -9.86
CA PRO A 204 -16.78 0.51 -8.82
C PRO A 204 -16.57 -0.05 -7.40
N LEU A 205 -16.19 0.83 -6.46
CA LEU A 205 -16.23 0.51 -5.03
C LEU A 205 -17.69 0.62 -4.55
N SER A 206 -18.12 -0.31 -3.70
CA SER A 206 -19.41 -0.23 -3.00
C SER A 206 -19.19 -0.27 -1.49
N ASP A 207 -20.14 0.22 -0.70
CA ASP A 207 -20.10 0.05 0.76
C ASP A 207 -20.62 -1.35 1.13
N THR A 208 -19.89 -2.06 1.98
CA THR A 208 -20.30 -3.36 2.57
C THR A 208 -21.34 -3.23 3.68
N GLY A 209 -21.86 -2.02 3.93
CA GLY A 209 -22.65 -1.72 5.12
C GLY A 209 -21.76 -1.56 6.35
N GLY A 210 -20.53 -1.09 6.16
CA GLY A 210 -19.57 -0.82 7.21
C GLY A 210 -18.78 -2.01 7.76
N ILE A 211 -18.79 -3.16 7.07
CA ILE A 211 -18.01 -4.35 7.43
C ILE A 211 -16.61 -4.25 6.79
N ALA A 212 -15.55 -4.23 7.60
CA ALA A 212 -14.20 -4.11 7.05
C ALA A 212 -13.84 -5.25 6.08
N GLY A 213 -13.32 -4.90 4.90
CA GLY A 213 -12.84 -5.82 3.87
C GLY A 213 -13.92 -6.36 2.94
N SER A 214 -13.49 -6.96 1.82
CA SER A 214 -14.39 -7.59 0.85
C SER A 214 -14.71 -9.04 1.22
N PRO A 215 -15.94 -9.52 0.97
CA PRO A 215 -16.31 -10.90 1.23
C PRO A 215 -15.56 -11.86 0.31
N MET A 216 -14.87 -12.83 0.91
CA MET A 216 -14.23 -13.92 0.18
C MET A 216 -15.30 -14.76 -0.54
N THR A 217 -15.07 -15.06 -1.81
CA THR A 217 -16.03 -15.80 -2.64
C THR A 217 -15.73 -17.30 -2.70
N THR A 218 -14.59 -17.73 -2.14
CA THR A 218 -14.11 -19.11 -2.25
C THR A 218 -13.97 -19.78 -0.89
N ALA A 219 -13.96 -21.11 -0.91
CA ALA A 219 -13.74 -21.92 0.28
C ALA A 219 -12.33 -21.68 0.87
N PRO A 220 -12.16 -21.81 2.20
CA PRO A 220 -13.15 -22.30 3.17
C PRO A 220 -14.01 -21.21 3.82
N PHE A 221 -13.90 -19.94 3.38
CA PHE A 221 -14.52 -18.80 4.05
C PHE A 221 -15.51 -18.00 3.17
N PRO A 222 -16.47 -18.64 2.48
CA PRO A 222 -17.39 -17.91 1.61
C PRO A 222 -18.23 -16.90 2.43
N GLY A 223 -18.25 -15.66 1.97
CA GLY A 223 -19.00 -14.57 2.60
C GLY A 223 -18.37 -14.03 3.89
N GLN A 224 -17.11 -14.38 4.19
CA GLN A 224 -16.37 -13.79 5.31
C GLN A 224 -15.36 -12.76 4.81
N ASN A 225 -15.08 -11.77 5.62
CA ASN A 225 -14.21 -10.65 5.28
C ASN A 225 -12.92 -10.75 6.10
N ALA A 226 -11.79 -10.67 5.42
CA ALA A 226 -10.48 -10.60 6.05
C ALA A 226 -10.15 -9.13 6.34
N ALA A 227 -9.88 -8.80 7.60
CA ALA A 227 -9.52 -7.45 8.02
C ALA A 227 -8.10 -7.38 8.57
N PHE A 228 -7.34 -6.38 8.11
CA PHE A 228 -5.96 -6.11 8.50
C PHE A 228 -5.84 -4.65 8.92
N ASP A 229 -5.36 -4.43 10.13
CA ASP A 229 -5.06 -3.10 10.66
C ASP A 229 -3.58 -3.03 11.03
N PHE A 230 -2.84 -2.04 10.52
CA PHE A 230 -1.41 -1.88 10.83
C PHE A 230 -1.24 -0.88 11.96
N THR A 231 -0.82 -1.38 13.12
CA THR A 231 -0.71 -0.62 14.37
C THR A 231 0.61 0.11 14.51
N SER A 232 1.65 -0.37 13.81
CA SER A 232 2.94 0.29 13.73
C SER A 232 3.57 0.05 12.36
N ILE A 233 4.13 1.12 11.78
CA ILE A 233 4.87 1.08 10.51
C ILE A 233 6.17 1.84 10.73
N SER A 234 7.30 1.15 10.58
CA SER A 234 8.61 1.78 10.45
C SER A 234 8.99 1.79 8.98
N ALA A 235 9.35 2.95 8.46
CA ALA A 235 9.54 3.16 7.03
C ALA A 235 10.83 3.91 6.74
N THR A 236 11.42 3.64 5.58
CA THR A 236 12.59 4.33 5.04
C THR A 236 12.29 4.73 3.60
N ASN A 237 12.42 6.01 3.28
CA ASN A 237 12.30 6.50 1.91
C ASN A 237 13.64 6.26 1.21
N THR A 238 13.65 5.43 0.18
CA THR A 238 14.84 5.17 -0.64
C THR A 238 14.63 5.73 -2.04
N THR A 239 15.56 6.55 -2.50
CA THR A 239 15.61 6.90 -3.93
C THR A 239 16.22 5.72 -4.66
N VAL A 240 15.58 5.30 -5.75
CA VAL A 240 16.23 4.41 -6.70
C VAL A 240 17.17 5.28 -7.54
N PRO A 241 18.50 5.13 -7.44
CA PRO A 241 19.39 5.94 -8.24
C PRO A 241 19.09 5.72 -9.72
N VAL A 242 18.84 6.80 -10.45
CA VAL A 242 18.72 6.71 -11.92
C VAL A 242 20.00 6.06 -12.43
N PRO A 243 19.92 4.92 -13.15
CA PRO A 243 21.11 4.18 -13.55
C PRO A 243 22.11 5.11 -14.21
N ALA A 244 23.39 5.02 -13.84
CA ALA A 244 24.46 5.81 -14.45
C ALA A 244 24.44 5.73 -15.99
N ALA A 245 23.92 4.63 -16.53
CA ALA A 245 23.66 4.44 -17.94
C ALA A 245 22.78 5.53 -18.58
N ALA A 246 21.78 6.08 -17.90
CA ALA A 246 20.96 7.18 -18.44
C ALA A 246 21.79 8.47 -18.59
N TRP A 247 22.65 8.77 -17.62
CA TRP A 247 23.60 9.89 -17.68
C TRP A 247 24.67 9.69 -18.76
N LEU A 248 25.22 8.47 -18.85
CA LEU A 248 26.20 8.11 -19.88
C LEU A 248 25.58 8.13 -21.28
N PHE A 249 24.33 7.69 -21.42
CA PHE A 249 23.61 7.75 -22.68
C PHE A 249 23.31 9.20 -23.09
N GLY A 250 22.82 10.03 -22.15
CA GLY A 250 22.58 11.45 -22.39
C GLY A 250 23.86 12.19 -22.79
N SER A 251 24.95 11.98 -22.05
CA SER A 251 26.24 12.60 -22.36
C SER A 251 26.86 12.05 -23.65
N GLY A 252 26.72 10.76 -23.92
CA GLY A 252 27.15 10.12 -25.17
C GLY A 252 26.43 10.67 -26.39
N LEU A 253 25.11 10.86 -26.29
CA LEU A 253 24.30 11.45 -27.37
C LEU A 253 24.70 12.90 -27.65
N LEU A 254 24.89 13.71 -26.60
CA LEU A 254 25.39 15.08 -26.73
C LEU A 254 26.80 15.12 -27.37
N GLY A 255 27.67 14.17 -26.99
CA GLY A 255 28.98 14.00 -27.61
C GLY A 255 28.88 13.71 -29.10
N LEU A 256 28.02 12.79 -29.51
CA LEU A 256 27.79 12.46 -30.92
C LEU A 256 27.23 13.65 -31.72
N VAL A 257 26.28 14.40 -31.16
CA VAL A 257 25.75 15.62 -31.79
C VAL A 257 26.86 16.68 -31.96
N GLY A 258 27.74 16.82 -30.95
CA GLY A 258 28.91 17.70 -31.03
C GLY A 258 29.86 17.32 -32.17
N VAL A 259 30.17 16.03 -32.32
CA VAL A 259 31.02 15.52 -33.42
C VAL A 259 30.36 15.74 -34.78
N ALA A 260 29.05 15.47 -34.90
CA ALA A 260 28.30 15.68 -36.14
C ALA A 260 28.30 17.16 -36.56
N ARG A 261 28.22 18.09 -35.60
CA ARG A 261 28.27 19.53 -35.87
C ARG A 261 29.64 19.97 -36.37
N ARG A 262 30.73 19.49 -35.77
CA ARG A 262 32.11 19.82 -36.19
C ARG A 262 32.37 19.43 -37.64
N ARG A 263 31.89 18.25 -38.05
CA ARG A 263 32.06 17.76 -39.43
C ARG A 263 31.35 18.59 -40.51
N ARG A 264 30.36 19.43 -40.16
CA ARG A 264 29.69 20.32 -41.12
C ARG A 264 30.41 21.65 -41.33
N GLN A 265 31.36 21.99 -40.46
CA GLN A 265 32.12 23.24 -40.52
C GLN A 265 33.52 23.05 -41.10
N SER A 266 33.96 21.80 -41.25
CA SER A 266 35.18 21.41 -41.99
C SER A 266 34.78 21.00 -43.40
#